data_AF-A0A1U9NRB0-F1
#
_entry.id   AF-A0A1U9NRB0-F1
#
_cell.length_a   1.000
_cell.length_b   1.000
_cell.length_c   1.000
_cell.angle_alpha   90.00
_cell.angle_beta   90.00
_cell.angle_gamma   90.00
#
_symmetry.space_group_name_H-M   'P 1'
#
loop_
_entity.id
_entity.type
_entity.pdbx_description
1 polymer ?
#
loop_
_entity_poly.entity_id
_entity_poly.type
_entity_poly.pdbx_seq_one_letter_code
_entity_poly.pdbx_strand_id
1 'polypeptide(L)'
;MKKSVLISCLLFVFCVVGNSYGLAVVDSDYQLERVAGFNYYYPYGHAKEITFDDASNIYVSHDSGGVLKIDQSGNEQFIGSGFENLQGIVWAGGTRYGDNLYAADVYPKAIKQVSTSGQSGVLVNVPNEPLNLTIDHTGNYGGDMFVGTRRSAEIYRIFSDGSVAEFIDMPYLGDRAFVGNMAFDETGNYGGSMFVAIGNYVLDDYKGVLKIDPDGDVTKFLPDKFGWGDFAFDTDGFFNEQMYASNGSDIYSVDTDGTLTMFMEGHDGIRIRDLKFDQDGSLNVLWTNGDHVFNIDKVSLVPEPCSLVLLGVGAFVMGRRRNRN
;
A
#
# COMPACT_ATOMS: atom_id res chain seq x y z
N MET A 1 -23.10 -15.95 43.19
CA MET A 1 -23.94 -15.96 41.97
C MET A 1 -24.69 -14.65 41.83
N LYS A 2 -24.15 -13.66 41.09
CA LYS A 2 -24.82 -12.43 40.59
C LYS A 2 -23.83 -11.50 39.85
N LYS A 3 -22.95 -12.08 39.00
CA LYS A 3 -22.04 -11.31 38.13
C LYS A 3 -22.08 -11.73 36.66
N SER A 4 -22.85 -12.76 36.31
CA SER A 4 -22.91 -13.37 34.98
C SER A 4 -24.10 -12.94 34.12
N VAL A 5 -24.94 -11.98 34.57
CA VAL A 5 -26.16 -11.58 33.84
C VAL A 5 -25.98 -10.23 33.11
N LEU A 6 -24.97 -9.43 33.44
CA LEU A 6 -24.81 -8.10 32.82
C LEU A 6 -24.08 -8.13 31.46
N ILE A 7 -23.26 -9.15 31.20
CA ILE A 7 -22.51 -9.28 29.93
C ILE A 7 -23.43 -9.74 28.79
N SER A 8 -24.45 -10.54 29.08
CA SER A 8 -25.40 -11.02 28.05
C SER A 8 -26.40 -9.97 27.58
N CYS A 9 -26.68 -8.92 28.36
CA CYS A 9 -27.61 -7.86 27.94
C CYS A 9 -26.97 -6.81 27.03
N LEU A 10 -25.65 -6.59 27.08
CA LEU A 10 -24.99 -5.63 26.17
C LEU A 10 -24.76 -6.21 24.77
N LEU A 11 -24.57 -7.54 24.65
CA LEU A 11 -24.46 -8.19 23.35
C LEU A 11 -25.78 -8.22 22.55
N PHE A 12 -26.94 -8.11 23.22
CA PHE A 12 -28.23 -8.27 22.56
C PHE A 12 -28.79 -6.98 21.94
N VAL A 13 -28.23 -5.80 22.27
CA VAL A 13 -28.75 -4.51 21.79
C VAL A 13 -28.21 -4.13 20.41
N PHE A 14 -27.12 -4.75 19.93
CA PHE A 14 -26.55 -4.46 18.60
C PHE A 14 -27.08 -5.34 17.45
N CYS A 15 -27.89 -6.37 17.74
CA CYS A 15 -28.35 -7.30 16.69
C CYS A 15 -29.64 -6.86 15.95
N VAL A 16 -30.19 -5.67 16.20
CA VAL A 16 -31.48 -5.25 15.60
C VAL A 16 -31.39 -3.87 14.95
N VAL A 17 -30.44 -3.66 14.04
CA VAL A 17 -30.67 -2.78 12.89
C VAL A 17 -29.93 -3.36 11.69
N GLY A 18 -30.67 -3.99 10.79
CA GLY A 18 -30.12 -4.47 9.53
C GLY A 18 -29.83 -3.31 8.58
N ASN A 19 -28.63 -3.28 8.04
CA ASN A 19 -28.37 -3.30 6.60
C ASN A 19 -26.94 -3.80 6.38
N SER A 20 -26.73 -4.46 5.25
CA SER A 20 -25.56 -5.22 4.83
C SER A 20 -24.24 -4.46 4.95
N TYR A 21 -23.54 -4.64 6.07
CA TYR A 21 -22.09 -4.54 6.17
C TYR A 21 -21.62 -5.87 6.76
N GLY A 22 -20.82 -6.61 6.00
CA GLY A 22 -20.24 -7.86 6.46
C GLY A 22 -19.18 -7.53 7.52
N LEU A 23 -19.56 -7.53 8.79
CA LEU A 23 -18.60 -7.49 9.89
C LEU A 23 -17.88 -8.85 9.92
N ALA A 24 -16.66 -8.90 9.38
CA ALA A 24 -15.80 -10.07 9.45
C ALA A 24 -15.09 -10.16 10.81
N VAL A 25 -14.73 -11.38 11.18
CA VAL A 25 -14.27 -11.82 12.50
C VAL A 25 -13.08 -10.99 13.02
N VAL A 26 -13.18 -10.65 14.32
CA VAL A 26 -12.30 -9.80 15.12
C VAL A 26 -11.08 -10.59 15.58
N ASP A 27 -9.89 -10.24 15.07
CA ASP A 27 -8.70 -10.27 15.93
C ASP A 27 -8.84 -9.08 16.89
N SER A 28 -8.40 -9.19 18.15
CA SER A 28 -8.68 -8.17 19.17
C SER A 28 -8.11 -6.79 18.83
N ASP A 29 -7.14 -6.76 17.91
CA ASP A 29 -6.27 -5.60 17.70
C ASP A 29 -6.65 -4.83 16.42
N TYR A 30 -7.37 -5.44 15.48
CA TYR A 30 -7.77 -4.80 14.22
C TYR A 30 -9.15 -5.24 13.71
N GLN A 31 -9.74 -4.38 12.86
CA GLN A 31 -10.95 -4.66 12.11
C GLN A 31 -10.66 -4.62 10.61
N LEU A 32 -11.38 -5.45 9.86
CA LEU A 32 -11.34 -5.50 8.40
C LEU A 32 -12.65 -5.00 7.83
N GLU A 33 -12.57 -4.01 6.95
CA GLU A 33 -13.69 -3.48 6.18
C GLU A 33 -13.41 -3.66 4.68
N ARG A 34 -14.35 -4.25 3.95
CA ARG A 34 -14.22 -4.34 2.49
C ARG A 34 -14.53 -3.00 1.84
N VAL A 35 -13.55 -2.44 1.13
CA VAL A 35 -13.72 -1.18 0.40
C VAL A 35 -14.18 -1.42 -1.03
N ALA A 36 -13.56 -2.41 -1.70
CA ALA A 36 -13.92 -2.77 -3.07
C ALA A 36 -13.79 -4.28 -3.29
N GLY A 37 -14.56 -4.82 -4.24
CA GLY A 37 -14.50 -6.22 -4.64
C GLY A 37 -14.58 -6.34 -6.16
N PHE A 38 -13.66 -7.11 -6.75
CA PHE A 38 -13.59 -7.28 -8.20
C PHE A 38 -14.08 -8.66 -8.59
N ASN A 39 -14.90 -8.72 -9.63
CA ASN A 39 -15.25 -9.99 -10.24
C ASN A 39 -14.07 -10.51 -11.07
N TYR A 40 -13.86 -11.82 -11.04
CA TYR A 40 -12.80 -12.55 -11.75
C TYR A 40 -12.69 -12.21 -13.25
N TYR A 41 -13.80 -11.80 -13.88
CA TYR A 41 -13.88 -11.44 -15.30
C TYR A 41 -13.88 -9.94 -15.54
N TYR A 42 -13.07 -9.20 -14.78
CA TYR A 42 -12.95 -7.77 -15.02
C TYR A 42 -12.33 -7.56 -16.42
N PRO A 43 -12.97 -6.78 -17.31
CA PRO A 43 -12.61 -6.71 -18.72
C PRO A 43 -11.25 -6.03 -18.98
N TYR A 44 -10.59 -5.54 -17.93
CA TYR A 44 -9.38 -4.73 -17.99
C TYR A 44 -8.12 -5.50 -17.55
N GLY A 45 -8.25 -6.77 -17.22
CA GLY A 45 -7.14 -7.64 -16.80
C GLY A 45 -6.88 -7.65 -15.30
N HIS A 46 -5.68 -8.06 -14.95
CA HIS A 46 -5.27 -8.29 -13.59
C HIS A 46 -4.89 -6.97 -12.92
N ALA A 47 -5.49 -6.68 -11.78
CA ALA A 47 -5.08 -5.53 -10.99
C ALA A 47 -3.69 -5.76 -10.37
N LYS A 48 -2.86 -4.71 -10.35
CA LYS A 48 -1.43 -4.81 -10.02
C LYS A 48 -1.04 -4.04 -8.78
N GLU A 49 -1.48 -2.80 -8.65
CA GLU A 49 -1.17 -1.88 -7.54
C GLU A 49 -2.36 -0.94 -7.29
N ILE A 50 -2.38 -0.36 -6.10
CA ILE A 50 -3.31 0.67 -5.65
C ILE A 50 -2.57 1.94 -5.21
N THR A 51 -3.20 3.08 -5.40
CA THR A 51 -2.76 4.37 -4.83
C THR A 51 -3.97 5.25 -4.52
N PHE A 52 -3.75 6.30 -3.73
CA PHE A 52 -4.80 7.19 -3.24
C PHE A 52 -4.49 8.62 -3.67
N ASP A 53 -5.52 9.37 -4.06
CA ASP A 53 -5.40 10.83 -4.15
C ASP A 53 -5.71 11.52 -2.83
N ASP A 54 -5.58 12.85 -2.80
CA ASP A 54 -5.82 13.68 -1.61
C ASP A 54 -7.29 13.74 -1.16
N ALA A 55 -8.20 13.11 -1.90
CA ALA A 55 -9.59 12.93 -1.52
C ALA A 55 -9.89 11.47 -1.16
N SER A 56 -8.84 10.66 -0.94
CA SER A 56 -8.91 9.22 -0.67
C SER A 56 -9.63 8.42 -1.76
N ASN A 57 -9.70 8.91 -3.01
CA ASN A 57 -10.16 8.06 -4.10
C ASN A 57 -9.11 6.99 -4.37
N ILE A 58 -9.55 5.75 -4.58
CA ILE A 58 -8.68 4.62 -4.88
C ILE A 58 -8.44 4.57 -6.39
N TYR A 59 -7.20 4.41 -6.78
CA TYR A 59 -6.81 4.10 -8.14
C TYR A 59 -6.19 2.73 -8.17
N VAL A 60 -6.63 1.89 -9.10
CA VAL A 60 -6.17 0.53 -9.26
C VAL A 60 -5.64 0.35 -10.68
N SER A 61 -4.39 -0.08 -10.81
CA SER A 61 -3.80 -0.35 -12.12
C SER A 61 -4.20 -1.73 -12.62
N HIS A 62 -4.61 -1.85 -13.88
CA HIS A 62 -4.89 -3.14 -14.53
C HIS A 62 -4.06 -3.34 -15.79
N ASP A 63 -3.43 -4.51 -15.90
CA ASP A 63 -2.40 -4.77 -16.94
C ASP A 63 -2.87 -4.70 -18.38
N SER A 64 -4.14 -4.95 -18.68
CA SER A 64 -4.66 -4.96 -20.06
C SER A 64 -5.65 -3.85 -20.38
N GLY A 65 -5.83 -2.87 -19.49
CA GLY A 65 -6.84 -1.83 -19.70
C GLY A 65 -6.43 -0.40 -19.42
N GLY A 66 -5.70 -0.13 -18.33
CA GLY A 66 -5.65 1.22 -17.75
C GLY A 66 -5.97 1.24 -16.26
N VAL A 67 -6.50 2.36 -15.75
CA VAL A 67 -6.65 2.61 -14.32
C VAL A 67 -8.13 2.65 -13.95
N LEU A 68 -8.53 1.90 -12.93
CA LEU A 68 -9.85 2.01 -12.34
C LEU A 68 -9.80 3.02 -11.19
N LYS A 69 -10.58 4.09 -11.27
CA LYS A 69 -10.83 5.01 -10.16
C LYS A 69 -12.06 4.54 -9.40
N ILE A 70 -11.99 4.52 -8.07
CA ILE A 70 -13.09 4.24 -7.16
C ILE A 70 -13.22 5.43 -6.22
N ASP A 71 -14.36 6.12 -6.25
CA ASP A 71 -14.59 7.24 -5.35
C ASP A 71 -15.00 6.79 -3.93
N GLN A 72 -15.04 7.74 -3.01
CA GLN A 72 -15.44 7.52 -1.61
C GLN A 72 -16.88 7.01 -1.44
N SER A 73 -17.72 7.08 -2.48
CA SER A 73 -19.07 6.50 -2.49
C SER A 73 -19.10 5.09 -3.11
N GLY A 74 -17.94 4.55 -3.52
CA GLY A 74 -17.81 3.27 -4.20
C GLY A 74 -18.14 3.31 -5.68
N ASN A 75 -18.28 4.50 -6.30
CA ASN A 75 -18.51 4.58 -7.74
C ASN A 75 -17.22 4.30 -8.50
N GLU A 76 -17.31 3.35 -9.43
CA GLU A 76 -16.20 2.92 -10.27
C GLU A 76 -16.20 3.68 -11.61
N GLN A 77 -15.05 4.21 -12.00
CA GLN A 77 -14.82 4.85 -13.29
C GLN A 77 -13.50 4.39 -13.88
N PHE A 78 -13.56 3.86 -15.10
CA PHE A 78 -12.34 3.54 -15.85
C PHE A 78 -11.71 4.79 -16.46
N ILE A 79 -10.44 5.03 -16.17
CA ILE A 79 -9.68 6.21 -16.61
C ILE A 79 -8.29 5.80 -17.12
N GLY A 80 -7.75 6.59 -18.05
CA GLY A 80 -6.49 6.26 -18.70
C GLY A 80 -6.65 5.09 -19.67
N SER A 81 -6.08 5.22 -20.86
CA SER A 81 -6.11 4.16 -21.87
C SER A 81 -4.82 4.15 -22.66
N GLY A 82 -4.70 3.17 -23.55
CA GLY A 82 -3.54 3.01 -24.42
C GLY A 82 -2.31 2.45 -23.69
N PHE A 83 -2.52 1.71 -22.60
CA PHE A 83 -1.47 0.93 -21.94
C PHE A 83 -1.30 -0.42 -22.63
N GLU A 84 -0.06 -0.87 -22.81
CA GLU A 84 0.20 -2.21 -23.35
C GLU A 84 0.38 -3.25 -22.25
N ASN A 85 0.99 -2.85 -21.14
CA ASN A 85 1.15 -3.68 -19.95
C ASN A 85 1.41 -2.80 -18.73
N LEU A 86 0.33 -2.22 -18.20
CA LEU A 86 0.37 -1.37 -17.01
C LEU A 86 0.73 -2.18 -15.76
N GLN A 87 1.69 -1.68 -14.97
CA GLN A 87 2.08 -2.28 -13.70
C GLN A 87 1.89 -1.26 -12.58
N GLY A 88 2.96 -0.64 -12.10
CA GLY A 88 2.88 0.23 -10.95
C GLY A 88 2.29 1.60 -11.23
N ILE A 89 1.68 2.17 -10.19
CA ILE A 89 1.04 3.49 -10.23
C ILE A 89 1.34 4.29 -8.97
N VAL A 90 1.44 5.61 -9.12
CA VAL A 90 1.65 6.52 -7.99
C VAL A 90 0.86 7.81 -8.19
N TRP A 91 0.21 8.29 -7.13
CA TRP A 91 -0.35 9.65 -7.07
C TRP A 91 0.75 10.64 -6.75
N ALA A 92 0.81 11.75 -7.49
CA ALA A 92 1.86 12.74 -7.34
C ALA A 92 1.39 14.08 -6.76
N GLY A 93 0.18 14.14 -6.20
CA GLY A 93 -0.35 15.35 -5.57
C GLY A 93 0.58 15.89 -4.48
N GLY A 94 0.60 17.21 -4.34
CA GLY A 94 1.49 17.90 -3.41
C GLY A 94 2.98 17.91 -3.81
N THR A 95 3.34 17.37 -4.98
CA THR A 95 4.72 17.36 -5.50
C THR A 95 4.87 18.25 -6.73
N ARG A 96 6.10 18.42 -7.23
CA ARG A 96 6.38 19.14 -8.48
C ARG A 96 5.88 18.46 -9.75
N TYR A 97 5.41 17.21 -9.67
CA TYR A 97 4.77 16.51 -10.78
C TYR A 97 3.28 16.88 -10.89
N GLY A 98 2.75 17.61 -9.90
CA GLY A 98 1.36 18.08 -9.86
C GLY A 98 0.34 16.97 -9.59
N ASP A 99 -0.93 17.34 -9.60
CA ASP A 99 -2.04 16.48 -9.17
C ASP A 99 -2.46 15.50 -10.28
N ASN A 100 -1.57 14.56 -10.60
CA ASN A 100 -1.77 13.52 -11.59
C ASN A 100 -1.33 12.16 -11.06
N LEU A 101 -1.83 11.11 -11.71
CA LEU A 101 -1.28 9.78 -11.57
C LEU A 101 -0.13 9.59 -12.55
N TYR A 102 0.84 8.78 -12.15
CA TYR A 102 1.87 8.28 -13.02
C TYR A 102 1.88 6.77 -13.00
N ALA A 103 2.19 6.20 -14.16
CA ALA A 103 1.92 4.80 -14.47
C ALA A 103 3.08 4.19 -15.25
N ALA A 104 3.57 3.04 -14.79
CA ALA A 104 4.61 2.26 -15.45
C ALA A 104 3.99 1.35 -16.52
N ASP A 105 4.32 1.59 -17.79
CA ASP A 105 3.90 0.77 -18.92
C ASP A 105 5.10 -0.03 -19.46
N VAL A 106 5.10 -1.33 -19.15
CA VAL A 106 6.27 -2.22 -19.28
C VAL A 106 6.79 -2.31 -20.71
N TYR A 107 5.91 -2.62 -21.67
CA TYR A 107 6.33 -2.98 -23.03
C TYR A 107 6.78 -1.79 -23.88
N PRO A 108 6.10 -0.63 -23.87
CA PRO A 108 6.64 0.56 -24.51
C PRO A 108 7.80 1.18 -23.72
N LYS A 109 8.11 0.64 -22.54
CA LYS A 109 9.12 1.15 -21.59
C LYS A 109 8.87 2.61 -21.24
N ALA A 110 7.63 2.93 -20.92
CA ALA A 110 7.18 4.31 -20.76
C ALA A 110 6.63 4.56 -19.35
N ILE A 111 6.93 5.73 -18.81
CA ILE A 111 6.16 6.31 -17.71
C ILE A 111 5.11 7.22 -18.33
N LYS A 112 3.84 6.94 -18.04
CA LYS A 112 2.71 7.70 -18.54
C LYS A 112 2.11 8.54 -17.42
N GLN A 113 1.81 9.79 -17.72
CA GLN A 113 0.99 10.65 -16.89
C GLN A 113 -0.48 10.39 -17.21
N VAL A 114 -1.32 10.27 -16.19
CA VAL A 114 -2.78 10.12 -16.31
C VAL A 114 -3.44 11.20 -15.48
N SER A 115 -4.16 12.10 -16.13
CA SER A 115 -4.98 13.09 -15.44
C SER A 115 -6.17 12.43 -14.76
N THR A 116 -6.71 13.09 -13.73
CA THR A 116 -7.94 12.63 -13.04
C THR A 116 -9.18 12.58 -13.93
N SER A 117 -9.14 13.25 -15.10
CA SER A 117 -10.17 13.17 -16.15
C SER A 117 -9.98 12.00 -17.13
N GLY A 118 -8.89 11.24 -16.98
CA GLY A 118 -8.58 10.05 -17.78
C GLY A 118 -7.80 10.30 -19.07
N GLN A 119 -7.39 11.54 -19.35
CA GLN A 119 -6.40 11.79 -20.41
C GLN A 119 -5.04 11.22 -19.99
N SER A 120 -4.44 10.40 -20.84
CA SER A 120 -3.11 9.81 -20.65
C SER A 120 -2.12 10.27 -21.72
N GLY A 121 -0.86 10.40 -21.33
CA GLY A 121 0.23 10.76 -22.25
C GLY A 121 1.57 10.23 -21.74
N VAL A 122 2.52 10.00 -22.64
CA VAL A 122 3.88 9.60 -22.26
C VAL A 122 4.58 10.80 -21.63
N LEU A 123 5.02 10.66 -20.37
CA LEU A 123 5.95 11.60 -19.76
C LEU A 123 7.35 11.36 -20.33
N VAL A 124 7.81 10.11 -20.26
CA VAL A 124 9.17 9.73 -20.62
C VAL A 124 9.26 8.25 -20.96
N ASN A 125 10.25 7.88 -21.79
CA ASN A 125 10.65 6.49 -21.99
C ASN A 125 11.92 6.20 -21.18
N VAL A 126 11.96 5.04 -20.55
CA VAL A 126 13.07 4.57 -19.71
C VAL A 126 13.87 3.47 -20.42
N PRO A 127 15.15 3.24 -20.06
CA PRO A 127 15.98 2.25 -20.75
C PRO A 127 15.45 0.81 -20.68
N ASN A 128 14.88 0.44 -19.52
CA ASN A 128 14.41 -0.92 -19.22
C ASN A 128 12.94 -0.94 -18.80
N GLU A 129 12.37 -2.15 -18.74
CA GLU A 129 10.95 -2.42 -18.51
C GLU A 129 10.50 -1.84 -17.14
N PRO A 130 9.77 -0.71 -17.07
CA PRO A 130 9.37 -0.12 -15.79
C PRO A 130 8.34 -1.02 -15.10
N LEU A 131 8.52 -1.31 -13.80
CA LEU A 131 7.63 -2.20 -13.06
C LEU A 131 6.85 -1.47 -11.95
N ASN A 132 7.56 -0.76 -11.06
CA ASN A 132 6.98 -0.08 -9.91
C ASN A 132 7.41 1.40 -9.89
N LEU A 133 6.58 2.25 -9.28
CA LEU A 133 6.81 3.69 -9.14
C LEU A 133 6.65 4.14 -7.71
N THR A 134 7.51 5.05 -7.28
CA THR A 134 7.35 5.77 -6.01
C THR A 134 7.85 7.20 -6.16
N ILE A 135 7.45 8.09 -5.26
CA ILE A 135 7.90 9.49 -5.24
C ILE A 135 8.47 9.79 -3.87
N ASP A 136 9.63 10.44 -3.84
CA ASP A 136 10.22 10.93 -2.61
C ASP A 136 9.43 12.14 -2.10
N HIS A 137 8.61 11.95 -1.06
CA HIS A 137 7.95 13.06 -0.36
C HIS A 137 8.81 13.63 0.77
N THR A 138 9.90 12.95 1.14
CA THR A 138 10.80 13.38 2.22
C THR A 138 11.75 14.50 1.79
N GLY A 139 12.09 14.52 0.50
CA GLY A 139 13.10 15.41 -0.08
C GLY A 139 14.54 14.91 0.11
N ASN A 140 14.77 13.79 0.82
CA ASN A 140 16.11 13.23 1.03
C ASN A 140 16.75 12.74 -0.27
N TYR A 141 15.93 12.35 -1.25
CA TYR A 141 16.33 11.93 -2.60
C TYR A 141 16.05 13.04 -3.63
N GLY A 142 15.94 14.27 -3.14
CA GLY A 142 15.69 15.47 -3.89
C GLY A 142 14.22 15.74 -4.18
N GLY A 143 13.29 14.86 -3.81
CA GLY A 143 11.85 15.01 -4.06
C GLY A 143 11.38 14.45 -5.42
N ASP A 144 12.12 13.49 -5.96
CA ASP A 144 11.96 12.97 -7.33
C ASP A 144 11.16 11.67 -7.37
N MET A 145 10.67 11.32 -8.55
CA MET A 145 10.06 10.04 -8.83
C MET A 145 11.14 8.99 -9.13
N PHE A 146 10.94 7.78 -8.65
CA PHE A 146 11.80 6.64 -8.89
C PHE A 146 11.01 5.50 -9.52
N VAL A 147 11.65 4.82 -10.46
CA VAL A 147 11.09 3.64 -11.13
C VAL A 147 12.06 2.47 -11.00
N GLY A 148 11.51 1.35 -10.57
CA GLY A 148 12.21 0.08 -10.52
C GLY A 148 11.93 -0.73 -11.79
N THR A 149 12.90 -1.51 -12.25
CA THR A 149 12.77 -2.25 -13.51
C THR A 149 12.51 -3.73 -13.34
N ARG A 150 11.88 -4.31 -14.37
CA ARG A 150 11.75 -5.74 -14.58
C ARG A 150 12.99 -6.25 -15.34
N ARG A 151 13.49 -7.42 -14.93
CA ARG A 151 14.59 -8.17 -15.60
C ARG A 151 15.98 -7.54 -15.55
N SER A 152 16.18 -6.42 -14.86
CA SER A 152 17.53 -5.86 -14.62
C SER A 152 17.75 -5.38 -13.20
N ALA A 153 16.66 -5.19 -12.42
CA ALA A 153 16.72 -4.65 -11.06
C ALA A 153 17.50 -3.33 -10.95
N GLU A 154 17.36 -2.48 -11.96
CA GLU A 154 17.86 -1.11 -11.92
C GLU A 154 16.79 -0.21 -11.32
N ILE A 155 17.23 0.91 -10.77
CA ILE A 155 16.36 1.99 -10.31
C ILE A 155 16.76 3.25 -11.05
N TYR A 156 15.80 3.85 -11.75
CA TYR A 156 15.98 5.14 -12.41
C TYR A 156 15.26 6.24 -11.64
N ARG A 157 15.91 7.40 -11.56
CA ARG A 157 15.32 8.66 -11.14
C ARG A 157 14.70 9.35 -12.35
N ILE A 158 13.45 9.74 -12.22
CA ILE A 158 12.67 10.42 -13.25
C ILE A 158 12.44 11.86 -12.79
N PHE A 159 13.05 12.83 -13.46
CA PHE A 159 12.90 14.24 -13.09
C PHE A 159 11.56 14.80 -13.61
N SER A 160 11.07 15.88 -12.99
CA SER A 160 9.79 16.51 -13.38
C SER A 160 9.80 17.15 -14.77
N ASP A 161 10.98 17.40 -15.34
CA ASP A 161 11.14 17.85 -16.72
C ASP A 161 11.11 16.70 -17.74
N GLY A 162 10.96 15.46 -17.27
CA GLY A 162 10.96 14.25 -18.09
C GLY A 162 12.35 13.73 -18.42
N SER A 163 13.43 14.27 -17.85
CA SER A 163 14.76 13.65 -17.96
C SER A 163 14.87 12.42 -17.05
N VAL A 164 15.82 11.53 -17.38
CA VAL A 164 16.06 10.26 -16.66
C VAL A 164 17.52 10.16 -16.28
N ALA A 165 17.80 9.73 -15.04
CA ALA A 165 19.12 9.32 -14.61
C ALA A 165 19.05 7.94 -13.95
N GLU A 166 20.09 7.14 -14.15
CA GLU A 166 20.28 5.93 -13.34
C GLU A 166 20.63 6.33 -11.91
N PHE A 167 19.94 5.72 -10.95
CA PHE A 167 20.21 5.91 -9.53
C PHE A 167 20.99 4.72 -8.96
N ILE A 168 20.49 3.51 -9.20
CA ILE A 168 21.12 2.27 -8.76
C ILE A 168 21.14 1.27 -9.92
N ASP A 169 22.31 0.67 -10.15
CA ASP A 169 22.49 -0.52 -10.96
C ASP A 169 22.97 -1.66 -10.06
N MET A 170 22.30 -2.81 -10.14
CA MET A 170 22.62 -4.03 -9.38
C MET A 170 23.00 -5.16 -10.36
N PRO A 171 24.10 -5.03 -11.12
CA PRO A 171 24.39 -5.92 -12.25
C PRO A 171 24.69 -7.36 -11.81
N TYR A 172 25.08 -7.56 -10.55
CA TYR A 172 25.35 -8.86 -9.95
C TYR A 172 24.09 -9.72 -9.77
N LEU A 173 22.88 -9.13 -9.87
CA LEU A 173 21.62 -9.86 -9.78
C LEU A 173 21.22 -10.55 -11.09
N GLY A 174 21.85 -10.17 -12.21
CA GLY A 174 21.60 -10.73 -13.52
C GLY A 174 20.24 -10.35 -14.13
N ASP A 175 19.98 -10.87 -15.33
CA ASP A 175 18.84 -10.52 -16.20
C ASP A 175 17.46 -11.08 -15.75
N ARG A 176 17.40 -11.62 -14.53
CA ARG A 176 16.21 -12.25 -13.96
C ARG A 176 15.81 -11.66 -12.61
N ALA A 177 16.46 -10.58 -12.22
CA ALA A 177 16.08 -9.79 -11.08
C ALA A 177 15.03 -8.76 -11.46
N PHE A 178 14.23 -8.31 -10.49
CA PHE A 178 13.30 -7.21 -10.70
C PHE A 178 13.09 -6.47 -9.38
N VAL A 179 12.77 -5.19 -9.50
CA VAL A 179 12.33 -4.34 -8.39
C VAL A 179 10.82 -4.48 -8.25
N GLY A 180 10.37 -5.16 -7.19
CA GLY A 180 8.97 -5.47 -6.93
C GLY A 180 8.18 -4.26 -6.41
N ASN A 181 8.53 -3.78 -5.22
CA ASN A 181 7.94 -2.61 -4.59
C ASN A 181 9.05 -1.65 -4.11
N MET A 182 8.75 -0.37 -4.01
CA MET A 182 9.59 0.66 -3.44
C MET A 182 8.79 1.62 -2.56
N ALA A 183 9.30 1.93 -1.38
CA ALA A 183 8.73 2.95 -0.51
C ALA A 183 9.83 3.72 0.22
N PHE A 184 9.54 4.98 0.54
CA PHE A 184 10.40 5.80 1.39
C PHE A 184 9.94 5.73 2.83
N ASP A 185 10.90 5.73 3.75
CA ASP A 185 10.63 6.04 5.15
C ASP A 185 10.37 7.54 5.29
N GLU A 186 9.09 7.93 5.27
CA GLU A 186 8.69 9.32 5.47
C GLU A 186 8.62 9.73 6.94
N THR A 187 8.61 8.75 7.85
CA THR A 187 8.59 8.99 9.30
C THR A 187 9.96 9.44 9.82
N GLY A 188 11.03 9.01 9.16
CA GLY A 188 12.41 9.18 9.59
C GLY A 188 12.89 8.14 10.62
N ASN A 189 12.00 7.28 11.13
CA ASN A 189 12.33 6.26 12.13
C ASN A 189 13.30 5.20 11.59
N TYR A 190 13.32 5.00 10.28
CA TYR A 190 14.20 4.08 9.57
C TYR A 190 15.36 4.80 8.87
N GLY A 191 15.63 6.05 9.27
CA GLY A 191 16.73 6.88 8.76
C GLY A 191 16.42 7.57 7.45
N GLY A 192 15.14 7.76 7.08
CA GLY A 192 14.73 8.49 5.88
C GLY A 192 15.18 7.82 4.58
N SER A 193 15.35 6.49 4.61
CA SER A 193 15.90 5.70 3.52
C SER A 193 14.84 5.21 2.53
N MET A 194 15.27 4.83 1.33
CA MET A 194 14.44 4.08 0.39
C MET A 194 14.52 2.59 0.73
N PHE A 195 13.39 1.90 0.66
CA PHE A 195 13.29 0.46 0.82
C PHE A 195 12.80 -0.15 -0.48
N VAL A 196 13.40 -1.26 -0.89
CA VAL A 196 13.19 -1.86 -2.20
C VAL A 196 13.04 -3.37 -2.07
N ALA A 197 11.88 -3.91 -2.45
CA ALA A 197 11.73 -5.36 -2.60
C ALA A 197 12.44 -5.81 -3.87
N ILE A 198 13.40 -6.70 -3.72
CA ILE A 198 14.09 -7.35 -4.82
C ILE A 198 13.61 -8.80 -4.91
N GLY A 199 13.12 -9.14 -6.10
CA GLY A 199 12.84 -10.52 -6.46
C GLY A 199 13.85 -11.01 -7.49
N ASN A 200 14.05 -12.33 -7.53
CA ASN A 200 14.90 -12.98 -8.52
C ASN A 200 14.34 -14.37 -8.86
N TYR A 201 14.31 -14.75 -10.12
CA TYR A 201 13.82 -16.08 -10.50
C TYR A 201 14.85 -17.21 -10.32
N VAL A 202 16.11 -16.89 -10.01
CA VAL A 202 17.24 -17.84 -10.03
C VAL A 202 18.12 -17.75 -8.80
N LEU A 203 18.43 -16.54 -8.32
CA LEU A 203 19.36 -16.32 -7.22
C LEU A 203 18.59 -15.99 -5.94
N ASP A 204 18.37 -17.00 -5.09
CA ASP A 204 17.56 -16.86 -3.88
C ASP A 204 18.17 -15.92 -2.84
N ASP A 205 19.49 -15.98 -2.64
CA ASP A 205 20.22 -15.20 -1.62
C ASP A 205 20.10 -13.67 -1.77
N TYR A 206 19.66 -13.22 -2.94
CA TYR A 206 19.52 -11.80 -3.27
C TYR A 206 18.08 -11.29 -3.24
N LYS A 207 17.11 -12.16 -2.92
CA LYS A 207 15.72 -11.74 -2.70
C LYS A 207 15.58 -10.97 -1.39
N GLY A 208 14.49 -10.28 -1.15
CA GLY A 208 14.18 -9.66 0.14
C GLY A 208 14.02 -8.16 0.00
N VAL A 209 14.08 -7.44 1.12
CA VAL A 209 14.02 -5.97 1.09
C VAL A 209 15.41 -5.41 1.33
N LEU A 210 15.84 -4.55 0.41
CA LEU A 210 17.06 -3.77 0.53
C LEU A 210 16.71 -2.39 1.09
N LYS A 211 17.59 -1.85 1.93
CA LYS A 211 17.60 -0.45 2.35
C LYS A 211 18.68 0.27 1.54
N ILE A 212 18.30 1.35 0.90
CA ILE A 212 19.17 2.20 0.09
C ILE A 212 19.14 3.58 0.74
N ASP A 213 20.31 4.15 1.02
CA ASP A 213 20.40 5.51 1.55
C ASP A 213 20.49 6.57 0.43
N PRO A 214 20.42 7.88 0.76
CA PRO A 214 20.46 8.94 -0.24
C PRO A 214 21.73 9.00 -1.10
N ASP A 215 22.84 8.48 -0.58
CA ASP A 215 24.12 8.41 -1.30
C ASP A 215 24.19 7.18 -2.23
N GLY A 216 23.21 6.28 -2.12
CA GLY A 216 23.06 5.07 -2.93
C GLY A 216 23.70 3.83 -2.31
N ASP A 217 24.10 3.87 -1.03
CA ASP A 217 24.65 2.70 -0.36
C ASP A 217 23.53 1.69 -0.05
N VAL A 218 23.76 0.44 -0.43
CA VAL A 218 22.76 -0.63 -0.37
C VAL A 218 23.08 -1.62 0.76
N THR A 219 22.09 -1.89 1.60
CA THR A 219 22.18 -2.89 2.66
C THR A 219 20.96 -3.81 2.67
N LYS A 220 21.13 -5.07 3.08
CA LYS A 220 20.00 -6.00 3.25
C LYS A 220 19.25 -5.64 4.52
N PHE A 221 17.94 -5.45 4.43
CA PHE A 221 17.09 -5.11 5.57
C PHE A 221 16.20 -6.27 5.99
N LEU A 222 15.42 -6.83 5.06
CA LEU A 222 14.56 -7.99 5.33
C LEU A 222 15.02 -9.24 4.58
N PRO A 223 14.74 -10.44 5.12
CA PRO A 223 15.17 -11.70 4.52
C PRO A 223 14.44 -12.01 3.20
N ASP A 224 14.97 -13.03 2.51
CA ASP A 224 14.62 -13.41 1.13
C ASP A 224 13.13 -13.64 0.87
N LYS A 225 12.39 -14.12 1.89
CA LYS A 225 10.96 -14.39 1.79
C LYS A 225 10.13 -13.14 1.44
N PHE A 226 10.64 -11.94 1.72
CA PHE A 226 9.96 -10.68 1.41
C PHE A 226 10.24 -10.14 0.00
N GLY A 227 11.09 -10.80 -0.80
CA GLY A 227 11.45 -10.32 -2.15
C GLY A 227 10.31 -10.34 -3.17
N TRP A 228 9.21 -11.02 -2.84
CA TRP A 228 7.96 -11.08 -3.61
C TRP A 228 6.80 -10.40 -2.90
N GLY A 229 7.05 -9.86 -1.72
CA GLY A 229 6.07 -9.17 -0.90
C GLY A 229 5.99 -7.69 -1.25
N ASP A 230 5.02 -7.06 -0.63
CA ASP A 230 4.82 -5.62 -0.62
C ASP A 230 5.12 -5.05 0.77
N PHE A 231 5.27 -3.74 0.88
CA PHE A 231 5.40 -3.05 2.16
C PHE A 231 5.01 -1.58 2.05
N ALA A 232 4.53 -1.04 3.16
CA ALA A 232 4.20 0.38 3.29
C ALA A 232 4.58 0.90 4.68
N PHE A 233 4.76 2.21 4.77
CA PHE A 233 5.02 2.91 6.03
C PHE A 233 3.75 3.60 6.51
N ASP A 234 3.44 3.43 7.78
CA ASP A 234 2.47 4.28 8.47
C ASP A 234 3.11 5.65 8.68
N THR A 235 2.63 6.66 7.99
CA THR A 235 3.16 8.03 8.10
C THR A 235 2.35 8.91 9.06
N ASP A 236 1.13 8.48 9.40
CA ASP A 236 0.18 9.25 10.23
C ASP A 236 0.20 8.80 11.71
N GLY A 237 0.91 7.71 12.02
CA GLY A 237 1.16 7.24 13.38
C GLY A 237 0.04 6.39 13.99
N PHE A 238 -0.97 6.01 13.20
CA PHE A 238 -2.06 5.15 13.67
C PHE A 238 -1.60 3.72 13.94
N PHE A 239 -0.50 3.30 13.32
CA PHE A 239 0.15 2.01 13.42
C PHE A 239 1.60 2.16 13.92
N ASN A 240 1.81 3.11 14.85
CA ASN A 240 3.08 3.38 15.52
C ASN A 240 4.24 3.80 14.59
N GLU A 241 3.93 4.42 13.44
CA GLU A 241 4.94 4.91 12.50
C GLU A 241 5.90 3.80 12.01
N GLN A 242 5.37 2.58 11.86
CA GLN A 242 6.14 1.40 11.47
C GLN A 242 5.97 1.04 9.99
N MET A 243 6.94 0.27 9.48
CA MET A 243 6.79 -0.48 8.24
C MET A 243 5.92 -1.72 8.48
N TYR A 244 5.00 -1.97 7.55
CA TYR A 244 4.25 -3.22 7.45
C TYR A 244 4.62 -3.90 6.14
N ALA A 245 5.03 -5.17 6.21
CA ALA A 245 5.50 -5.93 5.07
C ALA A 245 4.74 -7.25 4.92
N SER A 246 4.42 -7.63 3.68
CA SER A 246 3.73 -8.89 3.39
C SER A 246 4.70 -10.00 2.99
N ASN A 247 4.31 -11.23 3.33
CA ASN A 247 4.96 -12.43 2.82
C ASN A 247 3.88 -13.49 2.53
N GLY A 248 3.56 -13.69 1.25
CA GLY A 248 2.42 -14.51 0.86
C GLY A 248 1.11 -13.79 1.18
N SER A 249 0.34 -14.32 2.15
CA SER A 249 -0.89 -13.68 2.64
C SER A 249 -0.75 -13.11 4.05
N ASP A 250 0.40 -13.27 4.69
CA ASP A 250 0.67 -12.73 6.02
C ASP A 250 1.17 -11.28 5.95
N ILE A 251 0.86 -10.49 6.98
CA ILE A 251 1.42 -9.15 7.19
C ILE A 251 2.21 -9.15 8.50
N TYR A 252 3.40 -8.59 8.46
CA TYR A 252 4.28 -8.40 9.61
C TYR A 252 4.47 -6.91 9.85
N SER A 253 4.42 -6.46 11.11
CA SER A 253 5.04 -5.20 11.47
C SER A 253 6.55 -5.41 11.58
N VAL A 254 7.31 -4.38 11.22
CA VAL A 254 8.76 -4.45 11.04
C VAL A 254 9.42 -3.36 11.86
N ASP A 255 10.18 -3.70 12.88
CA ASP A 255 10.94 -2.72 13.66
C ASP A 255 12.12 -2.14 12.86
N THR A 256 12.71 -1.04 13.36
CA THR A 256 13.79 -0.31 12.69
C THR A 256 15.09 -1.10 12.52
N ASP A 257 15.25 -2.20 13.27
CA ASP A 257 16.35 -3.15 13.13
C ASP A 257 16.03 -4.36 12.22
N GLY A 258 14.84 -4.39 11.63
CA GLY A 258 14.34 -5.48 10.79
C GLY A 258 13.69 -6.63 11.57
N THR A 259 13.49 -6.49 12.89
CA THR A 259 12.74 -7.48 13.68
C THR A 259 11.29 -7.55 13.20
N LEU A 260 10.79 -8.78 13.03
CA LEU A 260 9.46 -9.06 12.47
C LEU A 260 8.51 -9.53 13.56
N THR A 261 7.36 -8.87 13.66
CA THR A 261 6.23 -9.33 14.49
C THR A 261 5.04 -9.62 13.59
N MET A 262 4.44 -10.81 13.71
CA MET A 262 3.23 -11.13 12.97
C MET A 262 2.12 -10.16 13.37
N PHE A 263 1.54 -9.47 12.40
CA PHE A 263 0.44 -8.53 12.60
C PHE A 263 -0.90 -9.12 12.15
N MET A 264 -0.91 -9.80 11.00
CA MET A 264 -2.10 -10.41 10.43
C MET A 264 -1.74 -11.73 9.76
N GLU A 265 -2.42 -12.81 10.16
CA GLU A 265 -2.31 -14.09 9.48
C GLU A 265 -3.21 -14.11 8.24
N GLY A 266 -2.64 -14.56 7.13
CA GLY A 266 -3.34 -14.66 5.87
C GLY A 266 -4.27 -15.87 5.78
N HIS A 267 -4.85 -16.05 4.59
CA HIS A 267 -5.58 -17.26 4.23
C HIS A 267 -4.85 -18.04 3.13
N ASP A 268 -4.97 -19.37 3.17
CA ASP A 268 -4.41 -20.26 2.17
C ASP A 268 -4.98 -19.99 0.77
N GLY A 269 -4.09 -19.97 -0.23
CA GLY A 269 -4.47 -19.75 -1.63
C GLY A 269 -4.76 -18.29 -1.99
N ILE A 270 -4.66 -17.38 -1.03
CA ILE A 270 -4.71 -15.93 -1.25
C ILE A 270 -3.28 -15.39 -1.11
N ARG A 271 -2.97 -14.29 -1.79
CA ARG A 271 -1.73 -13.53 -1.68
C ARG A 271 -2.07 -12.05 -1.54
N ILE A 272 -1.18 -11.33 -0.90
CA ILE A 272 -1.20 -9.87 -0.91
C ILE A 272 -0.43 -9.42 -2.14
N ARG A 273 -1.04 -8.53 -2.91
CA ARG A 273 -0.45 -7.96 -4.11
C ARG A 273 0.09 -6.56 -3.89
N ASP A 274 -0.55 -5.79 -3.03
CA ASP A 274 -0.15 -4.45 -2.67
C ASP A 274 -0.59 -4.11 -1.24
N LEU A 275 0.22 -3.29 -0.56
CA LEU A 275 -0.03 -2.70 0.75
C LEU A 275 0.14 -1.19 0.63
N LYS A 276 -0.86 -0.43 1.08
CA LYS A 276 -0.78 1.03 1.01
C LYS A 276 -1.55 1.69 2.14
N PHE A 277 -0.96 2.71 2.74
CA PHE A 277 -1.69 3.58 3.67
C PHE A 277 -2.48 4.65 2.91
N ASP A 278 -3.71 4.89 3.36
CA ASP A 278 -4.53 6.05 2.94
C ASP A 278 -4.35 7.20 3.94
N GLN A 279 -4.79 8.40 3.59
CA GLN A 279 -4.66 9.63 4.39
C GLN A 279 -5.44 9.62 5.71
N ASP A 280 -6.32 8.63 5.91
CA ASP A 280 -6.99 8.42 7.19
C ASP A 280 -6.21 7.49 8.12
N GLY A 281 -4.97 7.14 7.73
CA GLY A 281 -4.06 6.29 8.47
C GLY A 281 -4.39 4.80 8.39
N SER A 282 -5.35 4.39 7.57
CA SER A 282 -5.69 2.98 7.41
C SER A 282 -4.77 2.25 6.45
N LEU A 283 -4.42 1.01 6.80
CA LEU A 283 -3.68 0.11 5.91
C LEU A 283 -4.67 -0.57 4.96
N ASN A 284 -4.51 -0.37 3.66
CA ASN A 284 -5.31 -1.02 2.63
C ASN A 284 -4.52 -2.17 2.01
N VAL A 285 -5.21 -3.29 1.82
CA VAL A 285 -4.63 -4.55 1.36
C VAL A 285 -5.32 -4.99 0.08
N LEU A 286 -4.54 -5.13 -1.00
CA LEU A 286 -5.00 -5.69 -2.26
C LEU A 286 -4.82 -7.21 -2.25
N TRP A 287 -5.91 -7.96 -2.12
CA TRP A 287 -5.90 -9.42 -2.06
C TRP A 287 -6.08 -10.08 -3.42
N THR A 288 -5.29 -11.12 -3.70
CA THR A 288 -5.34 -11.88 -4.96
C THR A 288 -5.34 -13.39 -4.77
N ASN A 289 -5.89 -14.14 -5.71
CA ASN A 289 -5.73 -15.59 -5.82
C ASN A 289 -4.99 -15.88 -7.14
N GLY A 290 -3.69 -16.15 -7.03
CA GLY A 290 -2.79 -16.09 -8.17
C GLY A 290 -2.71 -14.66 -8.71
N ASP A 291 -2.99 -14.47 -10.00
CA ASP A 291 -2.96 -13.16 -10.64
C ASP A 291 -4.32 -12.43 -10.64
N HIS A 292 -5.36 -12.99 -10.00
CA HIS A 292 -6.70 -12.38 -10.00
C HIS A 292 -6.97 -11.67 -8.68
N VAL A 293 -7.37 -10.41 -8.75
CA VAL A 293 -7.75 -9.65 -7.56
C VAL A 293 -9.16 -10.04 -7.11
N PHE A 294 -9.31 -10.20 -5.80
CA PHE A 294 -10.59 -10.47 -5.15
C PHE A 294 -11.14 -9.20 -4.53
N ASN A 295 -10.40 -8.57 -3.63
CA ASN A 295 -10.90 -7.46 -2.84
C ASN A 295 -9.79 -6.48 -2.46
N ILE A 296 -10.20 -5.25 -2.16
CA ILE A 296 -9.42 -4.29 -1.37
C ILE A 296 -10.09 -4.23 -0.01
N ASP A 297 -9.35 -4.64 1.02
CA ASP A 297 -9.82 -4.53 2.40
C ASP A 297 -8.99 -3.46 3.13
N LYS A 298 -9.69 -2.65 3.90
CA LYS A 298 -9.16 -1.67 4.82
C LYS A 298 -8.98 -2.31 6.18
N VAL A 299 -7.78 -2.17 6.72
CA VAL A 299 -7.39 -2.58 8.06
C VAL A 299 -7.35 -1.33 8.93
N SER A 300 -8.03 -1.38 10.07
CA SER A 300 -7.97 -0.31 11.07
C SER A 300 -7.77 -0.91 12.44
N LEU A 301 -7.00 -0.26 13.30
CA LEU A 301 -6.85 -0.72 14.68
C LEU A 301 -8.17 -0.58 15.44
N VAL A 302 -8.49 -1.58 16.25
CA VAL A 302 -9.60 -1.48 17.21
C VAL A 302 -9.10 -0.67 18.40
N PRO A 303 -9.71 0.50 18.73
CA PRO A 303 -9.30 1.26 19.88
C PRO A 303 -9.41 0.39 21.14
N GLU A 304 -8.35 0.33 21.96
CA GLU A 304 -8.38 -0.51 23.15
C GLU A 304 -9.65 -0.24 23.98
N PRO A 305 -10.36 -1.28 24.46
CA PRO A 305 -11.63 -1.12 25.18
C PRO A 305 -11.53 -0.23 26.43
N CYS A 306 -10.33 -0.07 26.99
CA CYS A 306 -10.06 0.84 28.10
C CYS A 306 -10.34 2.31 27.75
N SER A 307 -10.07 2.75 26.52
CA SER A 307 -10.29 4.12 26.04
C SER A 307 -11.77 4.46 25.99
N LEU A 308 -12.62 3.52 25.53
CA LEU A 308 -14.07 3.68 25.50
C LEU A 308 -14.70 3.66 26.89
N VAL A 309 -14.20 2.82 27.80
CA VAL A 309 -14.66 2.80 29.20
C VAL A 309 -14.28 4.09 29.94
N LEU A 310 -13.08 4.63 29.74
CA LEU A 310 -12.66 5.91 30.31
C LEU A 310 -13.50 7.09 29.79
N LEU A 311 -13.81 7.12 28.50
CA LEU A 311 -14.72 8.11 27.89
C LEU A 311 -16.14 8.00 28.47
N GLY A 312 -16.67 6.78 28.59
CA GLY A 312 -17.98 6.52 29.18
C GLY A 312 -18.07 6.90 30.66
N VAL A 313 -17.06 6.54 31.46
CA VAL A 313 -16.98 6.92 32.88
C VAL A 313 -16.80 8.43 33.05
N GLY A 314 -15.96 9.06 32.22
CA GLY A 314 -15.76 10.51 32.21
C GLY A 314 -17.05 11.27 31.90
N ALA A 315 -17.78 10.88 30.85
CA ALA A 315 -19.07 11.47 30.49
C ALA A 315 -20.12 11.28 31.61
N PHE A 316 -20.16 10.12 32.25
CA PHE A 316 -21.07 9.85 33.37
C PHE A 316 -20.77 10.70 34.61
N VAL A 317 -19.49 10.88 34.95
CA VAL A 317 -19.07 11.73 36.08
C VAL A 317 -19.38 13.20 35.80
N MET A 318 -19.17 13.68 34.57
CA MET A 318 -19.52 15.04 34.16
C MET A 318 -21.03 15.29 34.15
N GLY A 319 -21.83 14.33 33.67
CA GLY A 319 -23.30 14.40 33.69
C GLY A 319 -23.88 14.49 35.10
N ARG A 320 -23.30 13.76 36.08
CA ARG A 320 -23.72 13.86 37.48
C ARG A 320 -23.38 15.19 38.15
N ARG A 321 -22.34 15.89 37.70
CA ARG A 321 -21.96 17.20 38.23
C ARG A 321 -22.91 18.32 37.76
N ARG A 322 -23.50 18.16 36.57
CA ARG A 322 -24.42 19.15 35.98
C ARG A 322 -25.83 19.12 36.57
N ASN A 323 -26.26 17.98 37.11
CA ASN A 323 -27.58 17.80 37.75
C ASN A 323 -27.60 18.08 39.27
N ARG A 324 -26.55 18.71 39.82
CA ARG A 324 -26.44 19.07 41.24
C ARG A 324 -26.44 20.58 41.51
N ASN A 325 -26.74 21.39 40.49
CA ASN A 325 -27.07 22.81 40.62
C ASN A 325 -28.51 23.02 40.17
#